data_AF-A0A820X285-F1
#
_entry.id   AF-A0A820X285-F1
#
_cell.length_a   1.000
_cell.length_b   1.000
_cell.length_c   1.000
_cell.angle_alpha   90.00
_cell.angle_beta   90.00
_cell.angle_gamma   90.00
#
_symmetry.space_group_name_H-M   'P 1'
#
loop_
_entity.id
_entity.type
_entity.pdbx_description
1 polymer ?
#
loop_
_entity_poly.entity_id
_entity_poly.type
_entity_poly.pdbx_seq_one_letter_code
_entity_poly.pdbx_strand_id
1 'polypeptide(L)'
;MFSKGVSDVYIHRGKQAVLQTTYLKECINKGLLPFIEKYHHNGNYLFWPDLASAHYSNLVKERLHEKSVPLVARQDNPPNVPQARSIETVWALLERKVYENNWEAKPFGCISSTDQAEGKRI
;
A
#
# COMPACT_ATOMS: atom_id res chain seq x y z
N MET A 1 8.33 12.11 -20.02
CA MET A 1 7.04 11.44 -19.80
C MET A 1 7.07 10.89 -18.38
N PHE A 2 6.37 11.51 -17.42
CA PHE A 2 6.27 10.91 -16.07
C PHE A 2 5.45 9.64 -16.19
N SER A 3 5.99 8.49 -15.78
CA SER A 3 5.26 7.22 -15.75
C SER A 3 4.11 7.36 -14.75
N LYS A 4 2.89 7.60 -15.24
CA LYS A 4 1.68 7.65 -14.42
C LYS A 4 1.57 6.30 -13.69
N GLY A 5 1.49 6.32 -12.36
CA GLY A 5 1.26 5.11 -11.55
C GLY A 5 2.46 4.52 -10.80
N VAL A 6 3.60 5.21 -10.72
CA VAL A 6 4.73 4.77 -9.89
C VAL A 6 4.76 5.55 -8.58
N SER A 7 4.72 4.85 -7.45
CA SER A 7 4.89 5.40 -6.09
C SER A 7 6.06 4.72 -5.39
N ASP A 8 6.77 5.45 -4.53
CA ASP A 8 7.77 4.86 -3.64
C ASP A 8 7.10 3.88 -2.66
N VAL A 9 7.71 2.72 -2.44
CA VAL A 9 7.21 1.73 -1.47
C VAL A 9 7.47 2.22 -0.05
N TYR A 10 6.43 2.19 0.79
CA TYR A 10 6.55 2.42 2.23
C TYR A 10 6.56 1.09 3.00
N ILE A 11 7.64 0.82 3.73
CA ILE A 11 7.78 -0.36 4.58
C ILE A 11 7.77 0.08 6.05
N HIS A 12 6.74 -0.31 6.79
CA HIS A 12 6.64 -0.05 8.22
C HIS A 12 7.20 -1.23 9.02
N ARG A 13 8.21 -0.98 9.87
CA ARG A 13 8.72 -1.99 10.81
C ARG A 13 7.86 -2.02 12.07
N GLY A 14 7.09 -3.08 12.25
CA GLY A 14 6.29 -3.32 13.44
C GLY A 14 6.26 -4.79 13.82
N LYS A 15 6.07 -5.08 15.11
CA LYS A 15 5.85 -6.46 15.61
C LYS A 15 4.36 -6.84 15.67
N GLN A 16 3.48 -5.91 15.28
CA GLN A 16 2.04 -6.03 15.42
C GLN A 16 1.37 -5.70 14.08
N ALA A 17 0.12 -6.13 13.94
CA ALA A 17 -0.72 -5.75 12.81
C ALA A 17 -0.83 -4.22 12.71
N VAL A 18 -1.01 -3.72 11.49
CA VAL A 18 -1.15 -2.28 11.24
C VAL A 18 -2.41 -1.76 11.92
N LEU A 19 -2.22 -0.85 12.89
CA LEU A 19 -3.32 -0.16 13.55
C LEU A 19 -3.85 0.97 12.66
N GLN A 20 -5.11 1.34 12.89
CA GLN A 20 -5.77 2.46 12.18
C GLN A 20 -4.98 3.78 12.27
N THR A 21 -4.31 4.05 13.39
CA THR A 21 -3.51 5.26 13.59
C THR A 21 -2.25 5.26 12.73
N THR A 22 -1.55 4.13 12.65
CA THR A 22 -0.39 3.95 11.77
C THR A 22 -0.80 4.07 10.31
N TYR A 23 -1.89 3.42 9.92
CA TYR A 23 -2.41 3.49 8.55
C TYR A 23 -2.80 4.92 8.16
N LEU A 24 -3.54 5.64 9.02
CA LEU A 24 -3.91 7.03 8.80
C LEU A 24 -2.69 7.93 8.66
N LYS A 25 -1.73 7.83 9.58
CA LYS A 25 -0.57 8.71 9.63
C LYS A 25 0.39 8.46 8.47
N GLU A 26 0.76 7.20 8.25
CA GLU A 26 1.85 6.85 7.35
C GLU A 26 1.35 6.52 5.94
N CYS A 27 0.24 5.79 5.80
CA CYS A 27 -0.28 5.41 4.48
C CYS A 27 -1.17 6.49 3.87
N ILE A 28 -2.14 7.02 4.62
CA ILE A 28 -3.10 8.00 4.08
C ILE A 28 -2.47 9.38 3.98
N ASN A 29 -2.00 9.95 5.10
CA ASN A 29 -1.57 11.34 5.15
C ASN A 29 -0.23 11.59 4.43
N LYS A 30 0.73 10.69 4.54
CA LYS A 30 2.05 10.84 3.91
C LYS A 30 2.16 10.18 2.53
N GLY A 31 1.35 9.16 2.26
CA GLY A 31 1.41 8.40 1.01
C GLY A 31 0.30 8.80 0.03
N LEU A 32 -0.93 8.36 0.32
CA LEU A 32 -2.06 8.45 -0.61
C LEU A 32 -2.43 9.89 -0.97
N LEU A 33 -2.60 10.77 0.03
CA LEU A 33 -3.05 12.13 -0.23
C LEU A 33 -2.07 12.94 -1.11
N PRO A 34 -0.74 12.95 -0.83
CA PRO A 34 0.22 13.60 -1.73
C PRO A 34 0.26 12.98 -3.13
N PHE A 35 0.06 11.66 -3.25
CA PHE A 35 0.01 10.99 -4.55
C PHE A 35 -1.21 11.42 -5.38
N ILE A 36 -2.39 11.44 -4.75
CA ILE A 36 -3.64 11.89 -5.38
C ILE A 36 -3.51 13.36 -5.79
N GLU A 37 -3.01 14.20 -4.89
CA GLU A 37 -2.76 15.61 -5.19
C GLU A 37 -1.88 15.68 -6.43
N LYS A 38 -0.67 15.12 -6.41
CA LYS A 38 0.28 15.23 -7.52
C LYS A 38 -0.22 14.71 -8.88
N TYR A 39 -1.01 13.63 -8.91
CA TYR A 39 -1.28 12.91 -10.17
C TYR A 39 -2.76 12.83 -10.58
N HIS A 40 -3.69 13.12 -9.68
CA HIS A 40 -5.13 12.90 -9.86
C HIS A 40 -5.99 14.13 -9.52
N HIS A 41 -5.45 15.34 -9.72
CA HIS A 41 -6.16 16.61 -9.49
C HIS A 41 -7.53 16.73 -10.18
N ASN A 42 -7.77 16.00 -11.28
CA ASN A 42 -9.03 16.06 -12.02
C ASN A 42 -10.19 15.29 -11.37
N GLY A 43 -9.96 14.64 -10.22
CA GLY A 43 -11.00 13.93 -9.47
C GLY A 43 -11.48 12.63 -10.12
N ASN A 44 -10.91 12.22 -11.25
CA ASN A 44 -11.33 10.99 -11.95
C ASN A 44 -10.63 9.76 -11.36
N TYR A 45 -10.97 9.45 -10.10
CA TYR A 45 -10.46 8.29 -9.39
C TYR A 45 -11.47 7.81 -8.34
N LEU A 46 -11.31 6.56 -7.92
CA LEU A 46 -12.05 5.94 -6.83
C LEU A 46 -11.06 5.19 -5.97
N PHE A 47 -11.03 5.49 -4.67
CA PHE A 47 -10.16 4.79 -3.75
C PHE A 47 -10.82 3.46 -3.32
N TRP A 48 -10.16 2.36 -3.68
CA TRP A 48 -10.69 1.00 -3.48
C TRP A 48 -9.72 0.12 -2.69
N PRO A 49 -9.68 0.24 -1.35
CA PRO A 49 -8.87 -0.62 -0.50
C PRO A 49 -9.52 -2.01 -0.31
N ASP A 50 -8.76 -2.96 0.25
CA ASP A 50 -9.32 -4.21 0.75
C ASP A 50 -10.17 -3.99 2.03
N LEU A 51 -10.78 -5.07 2.55
CA LEU A 51 -11.67 -5.02 3.70
C LEU A 51 -10.99 -4.98 5.08
N ALA A 52 -9.66 -4.80 5.14
CA ALA A 52 -8.93 -4.72 6.41
C ALA A 52 -9.52 -3.64 7.34
N SER A 53 -9.63 -3.96 8.63
CA SER A 53 -10.33 -3.12 9.61
C SER A 53 -9.75 -1.70 9.70
N ALA A 54 -8.42 -1.55 9.51
CA ALA A 54 -7.76 -0.25 9.52
C ALA A 54 -8.29 0.68 8.41
N HIS A 55 -8.56 0.15 7.21
CA HIS A 55 -9.00 0.92 6.03
C HIS A 55 -10.39 1.53 6.21
N TYR A 56 -11.27 0.83 6.92
CA TYR A 56 -12.67 1.22 7.14
C TYR A 56 -12.95 1.77 8.54
N SER A 57 -11.90 2.03 9.33
CA SER A 57 -12.03 2.69 10.62
C SER A 57 -12.65 4.09 10.48
N ASN A 58 -13.35 4.57 11.52
CA ASN A 58 -13.99 5.88 11.47
C ASN A 58 -12.99 7.01 11.22
N LEU A 59 -11.83 6.96 11.90
CA LEU A 59 -10.76 7.95 11.72
C LEU A 59 -10.28 8.06 10.27
N VAL A 60 -10.17 6.94 9.56
CA VAL A 60 -9.72 6.92 8.16
C VAL A 60 -10.83 7.41 7.25
N LYS A 61 -12.08 6.96 7.45
CA LYS A 61 -13.23 7.42 6.65
C LYS A 61 -13.46 8.93 6.79
N GLU A 62 -13.40 9.46 8.00
CA GLU A 62 -13.51 10.90 8.28
C GLU A 62 -12.42 11.68 7.55
N ARG A 63 -11.17 11.20 7.61
CA ARG A 63 -10.06 11.85 6.90
C ARG A 63 -10.24 11.86 5.38
N LEU A 64 -10.68 10.74 4.80
CA LEU A 64 -10.91 10.64 3.36
C LEU A 64 -12.07 11.55 2.94
N HIS A 65 -13.12 11.62 3.75
CA HIS A 65 -14.25 12.52 3.55
C HIS A 65 -13.83 14.00 3.60
N GLU A 66 -13.08 14.42 4.62
CA GLU A 66 -12.50 15.77 4.73
C GLU A 66 -11.69 16.16 3.49
N LYS A 67 -11.00 15.19 2.89
CA LYS A 67 -10.15 15.37 1.71
C LYS A 67 -10.88 15.14 0.40
N SER A 68 -12.21 14.94 0.44
CA SER A 68 -13.03 14.66 -0.74
C SER A 68 -12.50 13.50 -1.58
N VAL A 69 -11.91 12.49 -0.93
CA VAL A 69 -11.46 11.26 -1.58
C VAL A 69 -12.62 10.27 -1.61
N PRO A 70 -13.18 9.95 -2.80
CA PRO A 70 -14.24 8.96 -2.91
C PRO A 70 -13.71 7.58 -2.51
N LEU A 71 -14.37 6.93 -1.55
CA LEU A 71 -14.03 5.61 -1.02
C LEU A 71 -15.13 4.62 -1.41
N VAL A 72 -14.76 3.44 -1.92
CA VAL A 72 -15.71 2.34 -2.12
C VAL A 72 -16.30 1.93 -0.78
N ALA A 73 -17.63 2.01 -0.65
CA ALA A 73 -18.31 1.67 0.57
C ALA A 73 -18.12 0.19 0.92
N ARG A 74 -18.09 -0.13 2.21
CA ARG A 74 -17.73 -1.47 2.68
C ARG A 74 -18.69 -2.55 2.16
N GLN A 75 -19.99 -2.23 2.09
CA GLN A 75 -21.03 -3.13 1.60
C GLN A 75 -20.95 -3.40 0.09
N ASP A 76 -20.37 -2.47 -0.68
CA ASP A 76 -20.18 -2.58 -2.12
C ASP A 76 -18.79 -3.15 -2.47
N ASN A 77 -17.98 -3.44 -1.45
CA ASN A 77 -16.65 -4.02 -1.57
C ASN A 77 -16.74 -5.55 -1.37
N PRO A 78 -16.83 -6.35 -2.46
CA PRO A 78 -17.00 -7.78 -2.35
C PRO A 78 -15.83 -8.43 -1.57
N PRO A 79 -16.13 -9.30 -0.58
CA PRO A 79 -15.10 -10.04 0.13
C PRO A 79 -14.50 -11.14 -0.77
N ASN A 80 -13.26 -11.53 -0.48
CA ASN A 80 -12.60 -12.71 -1.07
C ASN A 80 -12.50 -12.72 -2.61
N VAL A 81 -12.40 -11.55 -3.24
CA VAL A 81 -12.16 -11.42 -4.69
C VAL A 81 -10.82 -10.74 -4.99
N PRO A 82 -9.68 -11.31 -4.56
CA PRO A 82 -8.37 -10.70 -4.75
C PRO A 82 -8.10 -10.42 -6.23
N GLN A 83 -8.51 -11.32 -7.14
CA GLN A 83 -8.33 -11.17 -8.59
C GLN A 83 -8.97 -9.90 -9.18
N ALA A 84 -9.99 -9.33 -8.52
CA ALA A 84 -10.63 -8.08 -8.92
C ALA A 84 -9.87 -6.83 -8.44
N ARG A 85 -8.82 -7.00 -7.63
CA ARG A 85 -7.97 -5.91 -7.12
C ARG A 85 -6.71 -5.82 -7.99
N SER A 86 -6.48 -4.64 -8.56
CA SER A 86 -5.30 -4.38 -9.39
C SER A 86 -3.97 -4.56 -8.64
N ILE A 87 -3.98 -4.43 -7.30
CA ILE A 87 -2.79 -4.62 -6.46
C ILE A 87 -2.26 -6.06 -6.49
N GLU A 88 -3.11 -7.07 -6.72
CA GLU A 88 -2.64 -8.47 -6.80
C GLU A 88 -1.72 -8.69 -8.01
N THR A 89 -1.94 -7.97 -9.11
CA THR A 89 -1.02 -8.00 -10.25
C THR A 89 0.34 -7.41 -9.86
N VAL A 90 0.35 -6.34 -9.06
CA VAL A 90 1.59 -5.75 -8.54
C VAL A 90 2.32 -6.75 -7.64
N TRP A 91 1.60 -7.45 -6.76
CA TRP A 91 2.20 -8.48 -5.90
C TRP A 91 2.75 -9.66 -6.69
N ALA A 92 2.03 -10.18 -7.68
CA ALA A 92 2.53 -11.26 -8.53
C ALA A 92 3.80 -10.85 -9.30
N LEU A 93 3.85 -9.62 -9.82
CA LEU A 93 5.04 -9.10 -10.49
C LEU A 93 6.21 -8.90 -9.53
N LEU A 94 5.94 -8.44 -8.31
CA LEU A 94 6.94 -8.28 -7.26
C LEU A 94 7.49 -9.63 -6.82
N GLU A 95 6.61 -10.60 -6.54
CA GLU A 95 6.99 -11.96 -6.14
C GLU A 95 7.93 -12.58 -7.17
N ARG A 96 7.57 -12.51 -8.46
CA ARG A 96 8.44 -12.97 -9.54
C ARG A 96 9.82 -12.31 -9.48
N LYS A 97 9.90 -10.99 -9.28
CA LYS A 97 11.17 -10.26 -9.17
C LYS A 97 11.98 -10.63 -7.93
N VAL A 98 11.30 -10.84 -6.79
CA VAL A 98 11.96 -11.20 -5.53
C VAL A 98 12.61 -12.57 -5.65
N TYR A 99 11.90 -13.54 -6.24
CA TYR A 99 12.37 -14.92 -6.40
C TYR A 99 13.17 -15.16 -7.69
N GLU A 100 13.49 -14.11 -8.45
CA GLU A 100 14.41 -14.22 -9.59
C GLU A 100 15.75 -14.83 -9.14
N ASN A 101 16.26 -15.77 -9.92
CA ASN A 101 17.53 -16.48 -9.66
C ASN A 101 17.56 -17.31 -8.37
N ASN A 102 16.41 -17.89 -7.98
CA ASN A 102 16.29 -18.74 -6.77
C ASN A 102 16.69 -18.01 -5.49
N TRP A 103 16.32 -16.73 -5.38
CA TRP A 103 16.54 -15.99 -4.14
C TRP A 103 15.74 -16.61 -2.99
N GLU A 104 16.36 -16.70 -1.81
CA GLU A 104 15.73 -17.22 -0.60
C GLU A 104 15.86 -16.20 0.53
N ALA A 105 14.78 -16.06 1.32
CA ALA A 105 14.79 -15.20 2.50
C ALA A 105 15.68 -15.82 3.59
N LYS A 106 16.67 -15.07 4.08
CA LYS A 106 17.46 -15.47 5.25
C LYS A 106 16.58 -15.42 6.51
N PRO A 107 16.71 -16.38 7.45
CA PRO A 107 16.01 -16.34 8.73
C PRO A 107 16.23 -15.01 9.46
N PHE A 108 15.18 -14.48 10.09
CA PHE A 108 15.22 -13.28 10.93
C PHE A 108 16.12 -13.55 12.17
N GLY A 109 17.43 -13.36 11.99
CA GLY A 109 18.47 -13.68 12.97
C GLY A 109 19.90 -13.67 12.40
N CYS A 110 20.06 -13.82 11.08
CA CYS A 110 21.38 -13.84 10.42
C CYS A 110 21.75 -12.55 9.68
N ILE A 111 21.02 -11.44 9.87
CA ILE A 111 21.38 -10.15 9.25
C ILE A 111 22.46 -9.50 10.12
N SER A 112 23.73 -9.73 9.78
CA SER A 112 24.83 -8.87 10.23
C SER A 112 24.72 -7.51 9.55
N SER A 113 25.29 -6.49 10.18
CA SER A 113 25.23 -5.07 9.79
C SER A 113 25.74 -4.74 8.37
N THR A 114 26.27 -5.71 7.63
CA THR A 114 26.84 -5.57 6.29
C THR A 114 25.81 -5.80 5.16
N ASP A 115 24.69 -6.49 5.41
CA ASP A 115 23.67 -6.82 4.40
C ASP A 115 22.66 -5.68 4.14
N GLN A 116 22.80 -4.52 4.79
CA GLN A 116 21.88 -3.37 4.60
C GLN A 116 22.16 -2.56 3.32
N ALA A 117 23.22 -2.86 2.59
CA ALA A 117 23.65 -2.08 1.41
C ALA A 117 23.08 -2.58 0.06
N GLU A 118 22.51 -3.78 -0.02
CA GLU A 118 21.99 -4.35 -1.28
C GLU A 118 20.46 -4.41 -1.33
N GLY A 119 19.79 -3.42 -0.77
CA GLY A 119 18.39 -3.19 -1.05
C GLY A 119 18.21 -2.84 -2.52
N LYS A 120 17.98 -3.84 -3.39
CA LYS A 120 17.47 -3.60 -4.75
C LYS A 120 16.26 -2.67 -4.61
N ARG A 121 16.41 -1.43 -5.10
CA ARG A 121 15.26 -0.54 -5.34
C ARG A 121 14.32 -1.29 -6.27
N ILE A 122 13.11 -1.55 -5.79
CA ILE A 122 11.99 -2.08 -6.57
C ILE A 122 11.41 -0.94 -7.38
#